data_AF-A0A256XCC6-F1
#
_entry.id   AF-A0A256XCC6-F1
#
_cell.length_a   1.000
_cell.length_b   1.000
_cell.length_c   1.000
_cell.angle_alpha   90.00
_cell.angle_beta   90.00
_cell.angle_gamma   90.00
#
_symmetry.space_group_name_H-M   'P 1'
#
loop_
_entity.id
_entity.type
_entity.pdbx_description
1 polymer ?
#
loop_
_entity_poly.entity_id
_entity_poly.type
_entity_poly.pdbx_seq_one_letter_code
_entity_poly.pdbx_strand_id
1 'polypeptide(L)'
;MDEKLNNSQFDVVDQLLSSVLEKDSEVLETSIVKEQTVIRIRLEKRKRHNVTIIEIDSGDVKKLDIHNIAKELKRRLAAGGTVHGNVIEIQGDHRYRVKRLLQEMGFKEDNILVDENVTIA
;
A
#
# COMPACT_ATOMS: atom_id res chain seq x y z
N MET A 1 -35.32 22.85 42.37
CA MET A 1 -34.32 23.52 41.53
C MET A 1 -33.54 22.39 40.88
N ASP A 2 -34.10 21.90 39.79
CA ASP A 2 -33.68 20.68 39.12
C ASP A 2 -32.70 21.04 38.01
N GLU A 3 -31.41 20.91 38.26
CA GLU A 3 -30.42 20.72 37.19
C GLU A 3 -30.31 19.23 36.91
N LYS A 4 -31.22 18.71 36.10
CA LYS A 4 -30.97 17.46 35.37
C LYS A 4 -29.96 17.78 34.27
N LEU A 5 -28.68 17.70 34.64
CA LEU A 5 -27.58 17.81 33.68
C LEU A 5 -27.71 16.66 32.67
N ASN A 6 -27.93 17.06 31.42
CA ASN A 6 -28.12 16.21 30.26
C ASN A 6 -26.84 15.40 29.96
N ASN A 7 -26.70 14.24 30.58
CA ASN A 7 -25.50 13.40 30.51
C ASN A 7 -25.40 12.56 29.23
N SER A 8 -26.34 12.65 28.29
CA SER A 8 -26.32 11.82 27.06
C SER A 8 -25.72 12.53 25.84
N GLN A 9 -25.58 13.86 25.85
CA GLN A 9 -24.97 14.59 24.73
C GLN A 9 -23.44 14.57 24.76
N PHE A 10 -22.84 14.47 25.94
CA PHE A 10 -21.38 14.42 26.10
C PHE A 10 -20.79 13.07 25.67
N ASP A 11 -21.49 11.95 25.92
CA ASP A 11 -21.04 10.61 25.53
C ASP A 11 -20.86 10.44 24.01
N VAL A 12 -21.74 11.04 23.20
CA VAL A 12 -21.64 10.94 21.73
C VAL A 12 -20.47 11.76 21.20
N VAL A 13 -20.19 12.91 21.82
CA VAL A 13 -19.05 13.77 21.47
C VAL A 13 -17.74 13.06 21.82
N ASP A 14 -17.65 12.44 22.99
CA ASP A 14 -16.47 11.68 23.41
C ASP A 14 -16.25 10.42 22.54
N GLN A 15 -17.32 9.74 22.14
CA GLN A 15 -17.26 8.61 21.19
C GLN A 15 -16.79 9.04 19.79
N LEU A 16 -17.25 10.20 19.32
CA LEU A 16 -16.76 10.80 18.07
C LEU A 16 -15.29 11.21 18.21
N LEU A 17 -14.90 11.84 19.31
CA LEU A 17 -13.53 12.32 19.56
C LEU A 17 -12.54 11.15 19.59
N SER A 18 -12.87 10.08 20.31
CA SER A 18 -12.06 8.86 20.37
C SER A 18 -11.90 8.20 19.00
N SER A 19 -12.98 8.07 18.21
CA SER A 19 -12.90 7.50 16.85
C SER A 19 -12.06 8.32 15.88
N VAL A 20 -12.01 9.65 16.04
CA VAL A 20 -11.17 10.54 15.22
C VAL A 20 -9.71 10.39 15.61
N LEU A 21 -9.41 10.38 16.91
CA LEU A 21 -8.04 10.21 17.42
C LEU A 21 -7.44 8.85 17.04
N GLU A 22 -8.24 7.78 17.08
CA GLU A 22 -7.80 6.44 16.66
C GLU A 22 -7.45 6.38 15.16
N LYS A 23 -8.26 7.02 14.30
CA LYS A 23 -8.00 7.09 12.85
C LYS A 23 -6.74 7.88 12.52
N ASP A 24 -6.52 9.01 13.20
CA ASP A 24 -5.32 9.83 12.98
C ASP A 24 -4.04 9.05 13.36
N SER A 25 -4.11 8.25 14.43
CA SER A 25 -3.02 7.35 14.82
C SER A 25 -2.77 6.27 13.76
N GLU A 26 -3.81 5.62 13.23
CA GLU A 26 -3.69 4.57 12.21
C GLU A 26 -3.05 5.10 10.90
N VAL A 27 -3.42 6.33 10.50
CA VAL A 27 -2.84 6.99 9.32
C VAL A 27 -1.35 7.28 9.50
N LEU A 28 -0.96 7.77 10.68
CA LEU A 28 0.44 8.04 11.00
C LEU A 28 1.27 6.75 10.99
N GLU A 29 0.77 5.69 11.65
CA GLU A 29 1.42 4.38 11.66
C GLU A 29 1.61 3.81 10.25
N THR A 30 0.56 3.88 9.42
CA THR A 30 0.62 3.42 8.02
C THR A 30 1.68 4.18 7.22
N SER A 31 1.80 5.49 7.46
CA SER A 31 2.80 6.33 6.78
C SER A 31 4.22 5.93 7.17
N ILE A 32 4.48 5.71 8.46
CA ILE A 32 5.78 5.23 8.96
C ILE A 32 6.12 3.86 8.36
N VAL A 33 5.15 2.94 8.30
CA VAL A 33 5.36 1.62 7.70
C VAL A 33 5.74 1.74 6.22
N LYS A 34 5.08 2.62 5.45
CA LYS A 34 5.44 2.86 4.03
C LYS A 34 6.87 3.37 3.86
N GLU A 35 7.32 4.26 4.74
CA GLU A 35 8.70 4.79 4.70
C GLU A 35 9.77 3.75 5.03
N GLN A 36 9.44 2.74 5.85
CA GLN A 36 10.36 1.67 6.25
C GLN A 36 10.31 0.45 5.33
N THR A 37 9.27 0.34 4.51
CA THR A 37 9.04 -0.82 3.64
C THR A 37 10.03 -0.85 2.48
N VAL A 38 10.58 -2.04 2.21
CA VAL A 38 11.45 -2.30 1.07
C VAL A 38 10.64 -2.96 -0.03
N ILE A 39 10.78 -2.47 -1.26
CA ILE A 39 10.06 -3.01 -2.42
C ILE A 39 11.07 -3.42 -3.49
N ARG A 40 10.99 -4.66 -3.94
CA ARG A 40 11.80 -5.17 -5.05
C ARG A 40 10.92 -5.32 -6.28
N ILE A 41 11.34 -4.70 -7.38
CA ILE A 41 10.64 -4.74 -8.66
C ILE A 41 11.55 -5.45 -9.66
N ARG A 42 11.10 -6.56 -10.24
CA ARG A 42 11.84 -7.29 -11.28
C ARG A 42 11.00 -7.52 -12.51
N LEU A 43 11.66 -7.87 -13.61
CA LEU A 43 10.98 -8.33 -14.82
C LEU A 43 11.17 -9.83 -14.99
N GLU A 44 10.07 -10.55 -15.12
CA GLU A 44 10.06 -11.95 -15.53
C GLU A 44 9.55 -12.08 -16.95
N LYS A 45 10.31 -12.76 -17.81
CA LYS A 45 9.88 -13.15 -19.13
C LYS A 45 9.25 -14.53 -19.06
N ARG A 46 7.92 -14.57 -19.19
CA ARG A 46 7.16 -15.82 -19.37
C ARG A 46 7.10 -16.17 -20.85
N LYS A 47 6.71 -17.40 -21.18
CA LYS A 47 6.71 -17.96 -22.56
C LYS A 47 6.17 -17.01 -23.67
N ARG A 48 5.21 -16.14 -23.37
CA ARG A 48 4.56 -15.26 -24.37
C ARG A 48 4.58 -13.78 -24.03
N HIS A 49 4.92 -13.39 -22.82
CA HIS A 49 4.81 -12.00 -22.38
C HIS A 49 5.73 -11.73 -21.19
N ASN A 50 6.04 -10.46 -21.00
CA ASN A 50 6.74 -10.00 -19.81
C ASN A 50 5.75 -9.78 -18.67
N VAL A 51 6.20 -9.99 -17.45
CA VAL A 51 5.47 -9.75 -16.22
C VAL A 51 6.37 -8.96 -15.29
N THR A 52 5.90 -7.81 -14.83
CA THR A 52 6.53 -7.05 -13.77
C THR A 52 6.12 -7.66 -12.44
N ILE A 53 7.10 -8.12 -11.67
CA ILE A 53 6.89 -8.70 -10.34
C ILE A 53 7.32 -7.68 -9.30
N ILE A 54 6.46 -7.45 -8.31
CA ILE A 54 6.63 -6.46 -7.26
C ILE A 54 6.53 -7.20 -5.94
N GLU A 55 7.64 -7.33 -5.24
CA GLU A 55 7.71 -7.97 -3.93
C GLU A 55 7.79 -6.91 -2.84
N ILE A 56 6.86 -6.97 -1.89
CA ILE A 56 6.79 -6.03 -0.78
C ILE A 56 7.34 -6.73 0.46
N ASP A 57 8.43 -6.20 0.99
CA ASP A 57 9.11 -6.67 2.19
C ASP A 57 8.91 -5.63 3.29
N SER A 58 8.01 -5.94 4.23
CA SER A 58 7.61 -5.03 5.30
C SER A 58 7.52 -5.79 6.62
N GLY A 59 7.98 -5.17 7.70
CA GLY A 59 7.87 -5.72 9.05
C GLY A 59 6.43 -5.88 9.53
N ASP A 60 5.49 -5.10 8.96
CA ASP A 60 4.07 -5.10 9.30
C ASP A 60 3.19 -5.17 8.04
N VAL A 61 3.30 -6.28 7.30
CA VAL A 61 2.51 -6.53 6.07
C VAL A 61 1.00 -6.33 6.27
N LYS A 62 0.47 -6.60 7.46
CA LYS A 62 -0.97 -6.40 7.77
C LYS A 62 -1.42 -4.94 7.70
N LYS A 63 -0.51 -3.99 7.93
CA LYS A 63 -0.82 -2.54 7.86
C LYS A 63 -0.74 -2.01 6.43
N LEU A 64 -0.08 -2.74 5.54
CA LEU A 64 -0.07 -2.42 4.12
C LEU A 64 -1.21 -3.16 3.43
N ASP A 65 -2.20 -2.42 2.94
CA ASP A 65 -3.25 -2.98 2.10
C ASP A 65 -2.70 -3.29 0.68
N ILE A 66 -2.01 -4.43 0.56
CA ILE A 66 -1.40 -4.91 -0.69
C ILE A 66 -2.44 -5.06 -1.79
N HIS A 67 -3.66 -5.48 -1.45
CA HIS A 67 -4.74 -5.63 -2.43
C HIS A 67 -5.15 -4.28 -3.01
N ASN A 68 -5.23 -3.24 -2.18
CA ASN A 68 -5.53 -1.89 -2.64
C ASN A 68 -4.37 -1.28 -3.44
N ILE A 69 -3.12 -1.49 -3.02
CA ILE A 69 -1.93 -1.10 -3.79
C ILE A 69 -1.97 -1.75 -5.18
N ALA A 70 -2.20 -3.06 -5.26
CA ALA A 70 -2.29 -3.78 -6.52
C ALA A 70 -3.45 -3.28 -7.40
N LYS A 71 -4.62 -3.00 -6.80
CA LYS A 71 -5.78 -2.45 -7.52
C LYS A 71 -5.44 -1.10 -8.14
N GLU A 72 -4.79 -0.22 -7.38
CA GLU A 72 -4.43 1.11 -7.84
C GLU A 72 -3.35 1.07 -8.92
N LEU A 73 -2.33 0.23 -8.77
CA LEU A 73 -1.31 0.01 -9.81
C LEU A 73 -1.94 -0.50 -11.11
N LYS A 74 -2.78 -1.55 -11.05
CA LYS A 74 -3.47 -2.08 -12.23
C LYS A 74 -4.34 -1.04 -12.92
N ARG A 75 -5.08 -0.24 -12.15
CA ARG A 75 -5.91 0.85 -12.66
C ARG A 75 -5.07 1.89 -13.41
N ARG A 76 -3.96 2.35 -12.82
CA ARG A 76 -3.10 3.39 -13.40
C ARG A 76 -2.24 2.90 -14.58
N LEU A 77 -1.91 1.62 -14.61
CA LEU A 77 -1.14 1.00 -15.68
C LEU A 77 -2.00 0.46 -16.82
N ALA A 78 -3.33 0.41 -16.63
CA ALA A 78 -4.28 -0.23 -17.55
C ALA A 78 -3.88 -1.68 -17.90
N ALA A 79 -3.40 -2.41 -16.90
CA ALA A 79 -2.84 -3.75 -17.06
C ALA A 79 -3.55 -4.77 -16.15
N GLY A 80 -3.60 -6.02 -16.61
CA GLY A 80 -4.01 -7.16 -15.80
C GLY A 80 -2.94 -7.52 -14.76
N GLY A 81 -3.34 -8.25 -13.72
CA GLY A 81 -2.40 -8.68 -12.68
C GLY A 81 -3.06 -9.36 -11.49
N THR A 82 -2.26 -10.08 -10.71
CA THR A 82 -2.70 -10.85 -9.54
C THR A 82 -1.89 -10.50 -8.31
N VAL A 83 -2.40 -10.88 -7.14
CA VAL A 83 -1.70 -10.76 -5.85
C VAL A 83 -1.54 -12.16 -5.28
N HIS A 84 -0.32 -12.50 -4.87
CA HIS A 84 0.00 -13.76 -4.22
C HIS A 84 0.81 -13.47 -2.95
N GLY A 85 0.13 -13.46 -1.80
CA GLY A 85 0.75 -13.07 -0.53
C GLY A 85 1.25 -11.62 -0.58
N ASN A 86 2.57 -11.45 -0.47
CA ASN A 86 3.25 -10.15 -0.54
C ASN A 86 3.77 -9.78 -1.93
N VAL A 87 3.40 -10.56 -2.95
CA VAL A 87 3.84 -10.37 -4.33
C VAL A 87 2.68 -9.88 -5.19
N ILE A 88 2.92 -8.83 -5.96
CA ILE A 88 2.00 -8.33 -6.99
C ILE A 88 2.62 -8.61 -8.36
N GLU A 89 1.85 -9.25 -9.23
CA GLU A 89 2.25 -9.50 -10.61
C GLU A 89 1.43 -8.61 -11.54
N ILE A 90 2.09 -7.91 -12.47
CA ILE A 90 1.45 -7.06 -13.47
C ILE A 90 1.94 -7.43 -14.86
N GLN A 91 1.02 -7.60 -15.80
CA GLN A 91 1.38 -7.91 -17.19
C GLN A 91 2.09 -6.73 -17.86
N GLY A 92 3.16 -7.01 -18.61
CA GLY A 92 3.98 -6.01 -19.31
C GLY A 92 5.26 -5.64 -18.55
N ASP A 93 6.12 -4.85 -19.20
CA ASP A 93 7.25 -4.18 -18.54
C ASP A 93 6.81 -2.79 -18.07
N HIS A 94 6.60 -2.68 -16.76
CA HIS A 94 6.16 -1.46 -16.10
C HIS A 94 7.09 -1.05 -14.95
N ARG A 95 8.30 -1.61 -14.86
CA ARG A 95 9.19 -1.47 -13.70
C ARG A 95 9.35 -0.02 -13.22
N TYR A 96 9.73 0.88 -14.13
CA TYR A 96 9.94 2.29 -13.79
C TYR A 96 8.65 3.06 -13.53
N ARG A 97 7.55 2.68 -14.19
CA ARG A 97 6.24 3.31 -13.96
C ARG A 97 5.70 2.91 -12.60
N VAL A 98 5.84 1.64 -12.23
CA VAL A 98 5.53 1.14 -10.88
C VAL A 98 6.36 1.87 -9.83
N LYS A 99 7.67 2.02 -10.02
CA LYS A 99 8.53 2.77 -9.09
C LYS A 99 7.97 4.18 -8.83
N ARG A 100 7.64 4.94 -9.88
CA ARG A 100 7.05 6.29 -9.74
C ARG A 100 5.72 6.27 -9.00
N LEU A 101 4.83 5.33 -9.34
CA LEU A 101 3.52 5.23 -8.69
C LEU A 101 3.62 4.88 -7.20
N LEU A 102 4.57 4.03 -6.82
CA LEU A 102 4.83 3.71 -5.42
C LEU A 102 5.37 4.94 -4.66
N GLN A 103 6.24 5.75 -5.28
CA GLN A 103 6.67 7.02 -4.67
C GLN A 103 5.49 7.96 -4.42
N GLU A 104 4.59 8.10 -5.41
CA GLU A 104 3.37 8.90 -5.26
C GLU A 104 2.43 8.37 -4.16
N MET A 105 2.51 7.08 -3.82
CA MET A 105 1.75 6.46 -2.74
C MET A 105 2.37 6.63 -1.35
N GLY A 106 3.54 7.28 -1.27
CA GLY A 106 4.27 7.55 -0.02
C GLY A 106 5.35 6.54 0.33
N PHE A 107 5.75 5.66 -0.60
CA PHE A 107 6.91 4.80 -0.38
C PHE A 107 8.21 5.56 -0.61
N LYS A 108 9.19 5.35 0.27
CA LYS A 108 10.50 6.01 0.18
C LYS A 108 11.25 5.52 -1.06
N GLU A 109 11.72 6.45 -1.89
CA GLU A 109 12.43 6.12 -3.14
C GLU A 109 13.64 5.20 -2.92
N ASP A 110 14.46 5.48 -1.90
CA ASP A 110 15.67 4.71 -1.58
C ASP A 110 15.38 3.23 -1.26
N ASN A 111 14.14 2.92 -0.87
CA ASN A 111 13.73 1.57 -0.53
C ASN A 111 13.09 0.83 -1.72
N ILE A 112 12.94 1.48 -2.87
CA ILE A 112 12.37 0.87 -4.08
C ILE A 112 13.51 0.45 -5.00
N LEU A 113 13.79 -0.85 -4.99
CA LEU A 113 14.85 -1.48 -5.76
C LEU A 113 14.28 -2.00 -7.07
N VAL A 114 14.78 -1.48 -8.20
CA VAL A 114 14.42 -1.97 -9.54
C VAL A 114 15.56 -2.83 -10.07
N ASP A 115 15.27 -4.09 -10.37
CA ASP A 115 16.20 -4.97 -11.06
C ASP A 115 16.21 -4.64 -12.55
N GLU A 116 17.41 -4.39 -13.06
CA GLU A 116 17.68 -4.11 -14.47
C GLU A 116 17.64 -5.39 -15.31
N ASN A 117 17.91 -6.55 -14.68
CA ASN A 117 17.94 -7.84 -15.35
C ASN A 117 16.53 -8.38 -15.65
N VAL A 118 16.49 -9.32 -16.60
CA VAL A 118 15.27 -10.05 -16.96
C VAL A 118 15.45 -11.52 -16.60
N THR A 119 14.63 -12.00 -15.67
CA THR A 119 14.62 -13.42 -15.30
C THR A 119 13.75 -14.21 -16.27
N ILE A 120 14.27 -15.31 -16.80
CA ILE A 120 13.50 -16.22 -17.65
C ILE A 120 12.90 -17.30 -16.75
N ALA A 121 11.57 -17.43 -16.79
CA ALA A 121 10.81 -18.39 -15.99
C ALA A 121 10.11 -19.44 -16.85
#